data_AF-A0A5N5U229-F1
#
_entry.id   AF-A0A5N5U229-F1
#
_cell.length_a   1.000
_cell.length_b   1.000
_cell.length_c   1.000
_cell.angle_alpha   90.00
_cell.angle_beta   90.00
_cell.angle_gamma   90.00
#
_symmetry.space_group_name_H-M   'P 1'
#
loop_
_entity.id
_entity.type
_entity.pdbx_description
1 polymer ?
#
loop_
_entity_poly.entity_id
_entity_poly.type
_entity_poly.pdbx_seq_one_letter_code
_entity_poly.pdbx_strand_id
1 'polypeptide(L)'
;MLSSPPTDLLRLSVVPVFLWAAYRDIQTRRVRDELWAPLLLLGVVALAVDGLAAVAVGGPRLQLFGIHLAVSLGIVAPLGYVFWRLGGFGGADAKAIIVLALVFPEFPVYLLPNGSLPLAETPLGVFSMTVLSNAVLVGLVSPLLLAARNLLAGRISLTMFVGRPADVPDVASAYGSLLETPDGLTRRGLDLDALRMYLRWRQLTLADVRRDPGRYRSPVSLANETGEPTDGALAAGPDVTGGSLPGSDAPAPAVRPIDADDPWGAAAFLAAIDSSAYGTTPEQLRAGLDVLAERETVWLTPGLPFIVPMAVGLVVGLLYGDLLYALLALVGLAP
;
A
#
# COMPACT_ATOMS: atom_id res chain seq x y z
N MET A 1 22.86 -25.63 -28.52
CA MET A 1 22.33 -24.26 -28.31
C MET A 1 22.09 -24.12 -26.83
N LEU A 2 22.70 -23.13 -26.20
CA LEU A 2 22.39 -22.76 -24.81
C LEU A 2 20.97 -22.17 -24.83
N SER A 3 20.02 -22.87 -24.22
CA SER A 3 18.64 -22.40 -24.06
C SER A 3 18.41 -22.07 -22.59
N SER A 4 17.78 -20.93 -22.32
CA SER A 4 17.36 -20.56 -20.97
C SER A 4 16.50 -21.66 -20.34
N PRO A 5 16.59 -21.88 -19.02
CA PRO A 5 15.73 -22.84 -18.34
C PRO A 5 14.24 -22.55 -18.63
N PRO A 6 13.42 -23.57 -18.92
CA PRO A 6 12.01 -23.36 -19.24
C PRO A 6 11.24 -22.74 -18.06
N THR A 7 11.62 -23.05 -16.82
CA THR A 7 11.06 -22.45 -15.61
C THR A 7 11.34 -20.95 -15.55
N ASP A 8 12.55 -20.51 -15.90
CA ASP A 8 12.90 -19.08 -15.93
C ASP A 8 12.15 -18.31 -17.02
N LEU A 9 11.97 -18.91 -18.19
CA LEU A 9 11.15 -18.33 -19.26
C LEU A 9 9.69 -18.17 -18.82
N LEU A 10 9.13 -19.16 -18.13
CA LEU A 10 7.79 -19.08 -17.56
C LEU A 10 7.68 -17.95 -16.53
N ARG A 11 8.71 -17.74 -15.70
CA ARG A 11 8.75 -16.64 -14.71
C ARG A 11 8.71 -15.24 -15.33
N LEU A 12 9.14 -15.06 -16.58
CA LEU A 12 9.01 -13.76 -17.27
C LEU A 12 7.54 -13.32 -17.43
N SER A 13 6.60 -14.26 -17.43
CA SER A 13 5.16 -13.94 -17.45
C SER A 13 4.69 -13.12 -16.23
N VAL A 14 5.45 -13.14 -15.13
CA VAL A 14 5.16 -12.34 -13.92
C VAL A 14 5.37 -10.85 -14.16
N VAL A 15 6.30 -10.46 -15.03
CA VAL A 15 6.63 -9.05 -15.30
C VAL A 15 5.43 -8.24 -15.80
N PRO A 16 4.72 -8.60 -16.89
CA PRO A 16 3.57 -7.83 -17.35
C PRO A 16 2.45 -7.78 -16.31
N VAL A 17 2.29 -8.82 -15.48
CA VAL A 17 1.30 -8.84 -14.41
C VAL A 17 1.65 -7.82 -13.31
N PHE A 18 2.91 -7.74 -12.90
CA PHE A 18 3.39 -6.74 -11.94
C PHE A 18 3.32 -5.31 -12.49
N LEU A 19 3.66 -5.10 -13.76
CA LEU A 19 3.52 -3.79 -14.41
C LEU A 19 2.05 -3.37 -14.51
N TRP A 20 1.15 -4.31 -14.81
CA TRP A 20 -0.29 -4.04 -14.80
C TRP A 20 -0.80 -3.75 -13.38
N ALA A 21 -0.35 -4.51 -12.38
CA ALA A 21 -0.67 -4.23 -10.98
C ALA A 21 -0.22 -2.82 -10.58
N ALA A 22 1.01 -2.44 -10.89
CA ALA A 22 1.55 -1.10 -10.65
C ALA A 22 0.72 -0.01 -11.34
N TYR A 23 0.34 -0.21 -12.61
CA TYR A 23 -0.52 0.72 -13.33
C TYR A 23 -1.91 0.88 -12.67
N ARG A 24 -2.55 -0.23 -12.30
CA ARG A 24 -3.85 -0.23 -11.61
C ARG A 24 -3.77 0.39 -10.22
N ASP A 25 -2.65 0.24 -9.55
CA ASP A 25 -2.43 0.83 -8.24
C ASP A 25 -2.26 2.35 -8.33
N ILE A 26 -1.59 2.86 -9.37
CA ILE A 26 -1.55 4.30 -9.66
C ILE A 26 -2.94 4.85 -9.98
N GLN A 27 -3.71 4.15 -10.81
CA GLN A 27 -5.00 4.63 -11.31
C GLN A 27 -6.12 4.53 -10.27
N THR A 28 -6.20 3.41 -9.55
CA THR A 28 -7.36 3.08 -8.69
C THR A 28 -6.99 2.78 -7.24
N ARG A 29 -5.71 2.81 -6.88
CA ARG A 29 -5.21 2.47 -5.52
C ARG A 29 -5.63 1.09 -5.02
N ARG A 30 -6.00 0.20 -5.94
CA ARG A 30 -6.57 -1.10 -5.65
C ARG A 30 -6.05 -2.12 -6.66
N VAL A 31 -5.62 -3.27 -6.14
CA VAL A 31 -5.23 -4.44 -6.92
C VAL A 31 -6.11 -5.60 -6.51
N ARG A 32 -6.68 -6.27 -7.51
CA ARG A 32 -7.61 -7.38 -7.32
C ARG A 32 -6.91 -8.60 -6.74
N ASP A 33 -7.55 -9.27 -5.81
CA ASP A 33 -6.99 -10.43 -5.13
C ASP A 33 -6.80 -11.64 -6.06
N GLU A 34 -7.67 -11.77 -7.06
CA GLU A 34 -7.58 -12.84 -8.06
C GLU A 34 -6.30 -12.78 -8.90
N LEU A 35 -5.61 -11.63 -8.95
CA LEU A 35 -4.37 -11.46 -9.68
C LEU A 35 -3.25 -12.36 -9.16
N TRP A 36 -3.24 -12.61 -7.84
CA TRP A 36 -2.13 -13.29 -7.17
C TRP A 36 -2.18 -14.81 -7.30
N ALA A 37 -3.37 -15.41 -7.40
CA ALA A 37 -3.53 -16.86 -7.42
C ALA A 37 -2.84 -17.57 -8.60
N PRO A 38 -2.94 -17.08 -9.86
CA PRO A 38 -2.18 -17.65 -10.97
C PRO A 38 -0.67 -17.58 -10.79
N LEU A 39 -0.17 -16.48 -10.20
CA LEU A 39 1.26 -16.29 -9.94
C LEU A 39 1.77 -17.22 -8.83
N LEU A 40 0.95 -17.45 -7.80
CA LEU A 40 1.24 -18.43 -6.76
C LEU A 40 1.32 -19.85 -7.34
N LEU A 41 0.35 -20.23 -8.18
CA LEU A 41 0.39 -21.53 -8.86
C LEU A 41 1.64 -21.67 -9.73
N LEU A 42 1.97 -20.64 -10.52
CA LEU A 42 3.19 -20.59 -11.31
C LEU A 42 4.44 -20.80 -10.44
N GLY A 43 4.52 -20.08 -9.32
CA GLY A 43 5.63 -20.18 -8.37
C GLY A 43 5.77 -21.58 -7.77
N VAL A 44 4.67 -22.20 -7.32
CA VAL A 44 4.69 -23.58 -6.81
C VAL A 44 5.18 -24.56 -7.87
N VAL A 45 4.66 -24.47 -9.09
CA VAL A 45 5.05 -25.37 -10.19
C VAL A 45 6.52 -25.19 -10.55
N ALA A 46 6.98 -23.95 -10.71
CA ALA A 46 8.37 -23.67 -11.05
C ALA A 46 9.32 -24.12 -9.93
N LEU A 47 8.97 -23.88 -8.68
CA LEU A 47 9.73 -24.33 -7.51
C LEU A 47 9.81 -25.86 -7.44
N ALA A 48 8.72 -26.57 -7.72
CA ALA A 48 8.70 -28.03 -7.71
C ALA A 48 9.61 -28.61 -8.80
N VAL A 49 9.59 -28.03 -10.01
CA VAL A 49 10.45 -28.46 -11.12
C VAL A 49 11.93 -28.21 -10.79
N ASP A 50 12.27 -27.01 -10.31
CA ASP A 50 13.66 -26.67 -9.97
C ASP A 50 14.16 -27.49 -8.77
N GLY A 51 13.28 -27.75 -7.79
CA GLY A 51 13.59 -28.61 -6.65
C GLY A 51 13.86 -30.05 -7.05
N LEU A 52 13.05 -30.63 -7.95
CA LEU A 52 13.31 -31.96 -8.51
C LEU A 52 14.63 -32.01 -9.27
N ALA A 53 14.95 -30.97 -10.05
CA ALA A 53 16.23 -30.86 -10.74
C ALA A 53 17.41 -30.76 -9.76
N ALA A 54 17.28 -29.98 -8.69
CA ALA A 54 18.30 -29.86 -7.65
C ALA A 54 18.52 -31.18 -6.90
N VAL A 55 17.46 -31.93 -6.60
CA VAL A 55 17.53 -33.26 -5.98
C VAL A 55 18.21 -34.26 -6.92
N ALA A 56 17.89 -34.24 -8.21
CA ALA A 56 18.48 -35.13 -9.20
C ALA A 56 20.00 -34.93 -9.35
N VAL A 57 20.48 -33.68 -9.25
CA VAL A 57 21.90 -33.35 -9.28
C VAL A 57 22.58 -33.66 -7.93
N GLY A 58 21.90 -33.37 -6.82
CA GLY A 58 22.40 -33.62 -5.47
C GLY A 58 23.58 -32.74 -5.04
N GLY A 59 24.21 -33.13 -3.93
CA GLY A 59 25.45 -32.51 -3.44
C GLY A 59 25.34 -30.99 -3.18
N PRO A 60 26.35 -30.19 -3.59
CA PRO A 60 26.36 -28.74 -3.36
C PRO A 60 25.19 -27.98 -3.98
N ARG A 61 24.67 -28.42 -5.14
CA ARG A 61 23.54 -27.77 -5.81
C ARG A 61 22.26 -27.83 -4.96
N LEU A 62 22.01 -28.98 -4.35
CA LEU A 62 20.86 -29.17 -3.45
C LEU A 62 21.00 -28.34 -2.18
N GLN A 63 22.21 -28.24 -1.62
CA GLN A 63 22.48 -27.40 -0.45
C GLN A 63 22.24 -25.92 -0.76
N LEU A 64 22.78 -25.41 -1.87
CA LEU A 64 22.58 -24.02 -2.30
C LEU A 64 21.10 -23.72 -2.58
N PHE A 65 20.39 -24.62 -3.28
CA PHE A 65 18.95 -24.50 -3.49
C PHE A 65 18.19 -24.39 -2.17
N GLY A 66 18.53 -25.25 -1.21
CA GLY A 66 17.93 -25.24 0.13
C GLY A 66 18.18 -23.93 0.87
N ILE A 67 19.39 -23.35 0.77
CA ILE A 67 19.73 -22.05 1.36
C ILE A 67 18.89 -20.94 0.72
N HIS A 68 18.85 -20.87 -0.62
CA HIS A 68 18.08 -19.85 -1.32
C HIS A 68 16.58 -19.94 -0.99
N LEU A 69 16.03 -21.15 -0.92
CA LEU A 69 14.66 -21.39 -0.52
C LEU A 69 14.41 -20.96 0.93
N ALA A 70 15.31 -21.31 1.84
CA ALA A 70 15.22 -20.96 3.26
C ALA A 70 15.27 -19.44 3.46
N VAL A 71 16.11 -18.71 2.73
CA VAL A 71 16.15 -17.25 2.80
C VAL A 71 14.90 -16.64 2.15
N SER A 72 14.56 -17.07 0.94
CA SER A 72 13.42 -16.48 0.20
C SER A 72 12.09 -16.72 0.93
N LEU A 73 11.77 -17.97 1.24
CA LEU A 73 10.49 -18.31 1.90
C LEU A 73 10.53 -18.20 3.42
N GLY A 74 11.70 -18.33 4.06
CA GLY A 74 11.83 -18.23 5.52
C GLY A 74 12.09 -16.81 6.02
N ILE A 75 12.55 -15.89 5.15
CA ILE A 75 12.82 -14.49 5.52
C ILE A 75 11.97 -13.53 4.68
N VAL A 76 12.08 -13.56 3.35
CA VAL A 76 11.44 -12.55 2.49
C VAL A 76 9.91 -12.64 2.54
N ALA A 77 9.32 -13.82 2.40
CA ALA A 77 7.87 -13.98 2.50
C ALA A 77 7.29 -13.58 3.88
N PRO A 78 7.84 -14.04 5.02
CA PRO A 78 7.40 -13.61 6.35
C PRO A 78 7.56 -12.12 6.58
N LEU A 79 8.62 -11.50 6.04
CA LEU A 79 8.83 -10.06 6.14
C LEU A 79 7.65 -9.28 5.53
N GLY A 80 7.14 -9.75 4.38
CA GLY A 80 5.93 -9.21 3.76
C GLY A 80 4.73 -9.23 4.70
N TYR A 81 4.49 -10.36 5.37
CA TYR A 81 3.40 -10.50 6.33
C TYR A 81 3.59 -9.65 7.60
N VAL A 82 4.80 -9.61 8.15
CA VAL A 82 5.13 -8.85 9.37
C VAL A 82 4.91 -7.36 9.14
N PHE A 83 5.41 -6.81 8.03
CA PHE A 83 5.21 -5.39 7.73
C PHE A 83 3.74 -5.04 7.51
N TRP A 84 2.96 -5.92 6.86
CA TRP A 84 1.52 -5.74 6.77
C TRP A 84 0.84 -5.74 8.14
N ARG A 85 1.22 -6.68 9.03
CA ARG A 85 0.66 -6.76 10.39
C ARG A 85 0.99 -5.53 11.23
N LEU A 86 2.16 -4.92 11.00
CA LEU A 86 2.61 -3.69 11.65
C LEU A 86 2.01 -2.42 11.02
N GLY A 87 1.23 -2.54 9.95
CA GLY A 87 0.62 -1.41 9.23
C GLY A 87 1.60 -0.63 8.35
N GLY A 88 2.70 -1.24 7.93
CA GLY A 88 3.72 -0.60 7.09
C GLY A 88 3.32 -0.44 5.61
N PHE A 89 2.47 -1.32 5.09
CA PHE A 89 1.93 -1.27 3.73
C PHE A 89 0.64 -2.11 3.59
N GLY A 90 0.00 -2.06 2.42
CA GLY A 90 -1.28 -2.70 2.16
C GLY A 90 -1.19 -4.23 1.99
N GLY A 91 -2.35 -4.91 2.05
CA GLY A 91 -2.41 -6.36 1.87
C GLY A 91 -1.96 -6.82 0.47
N ALA A 92 -2.17 -6.00 -0.55
CA ALA A 92 -1.70 -6.27 -1.91
C ALA A 92 -0.16 -6.28 -1.99
N ASP A 93 0.51 -5.37 -1.28
CA ASP A 93 1.98 -5.32 -1.22
C ASP A 93 2.55 -6.59 -0.55
N ALA A 94 1.92 -7.04 0.54
CA ALA A 94 2.30 -8.27 1.22
C ALA A 94 2.18 -9.49 0.30
N LYS A 95 1.07 -9.59 -0.44
CA LYS A 95 0.85 -10.67 -1.42
C LYS A 95 1.88 -10.62 -2.53
N ALA A 96 2.21 -9.43 -3.04
CA ALA A 96 3.24 -9.25 -4.05
C ALA A 96 4.62 -9.75 -3.59
N ILE A 97 5.03 -9.40 -2.36
CA ILE A 97 6.29 -9.87 -1.77
C ILE A 97 6.31 -11.40 -1.64
N ILE A 98 5.23 -12.00 -1.13
CA ILE A 98 5.11 -13.46 -0.97
C ILE A 98 5.17 -14.15 -2.34
N VAL A 99 4.47 -13.62 -3.34
CA VAL A 99 4.51 -14.13 -4.72
C VAL A 99 5.93 -14.06 -5.27
N LEU A 100 6.63 -12.94 -5.12
CA LEU A 100 8.03 -12.80 -5.59
C LEU A 100 8.97 -13.77 -4.88
N ALA A 101 8.82 -13.95 -3.57
CA ALA A 101 9.60 -14.91 -2.80
C ALA A 101 9.40 -16.36 -3.27
N LEU A 102 8.19 -16.71 -3.70
CA LEU A 102 7.87 -18.03 -4.20
C LEU A 102 8.29 -18.23 -5.66
N VAL A 103 8.04 -17.24 -6.52
CA VAL A 103 8.34 -17.31 -7.94
C VAL A 103 9.85 -17.25 -8.17
N PHE A 104 10.58 -16.39 -7.44
CA PHE A 104 12.01 -16.15 -7.65
C PHE A 104 12.85 -16.37 -6.38
N PRO A 105 12.99 -17.63 -5.90
CA PRO A 105 13.87 -17.92 -4.77
C PRO A 105 15.36 -17.82 -5.14
N GLU A 106 15.72 -18.08 -6.40
CA GLU A 106 17.08 -18.00 -6.96
C GLU A 106 17.12 -17.00 -8.12
N PHE A 107 18.32 -16.56 -8.52
CA PHE A 107 18.50 -15.76 -9.73
C PHE A 107 18.07 -16.54 -10.98
N PRO A 108 17.12 -16.02 -11.79
CA PRO A 108 16.81 -16.60 -13.08
C PRO A 108 17.95 -16.31 -14.06
N VAL A 109 18.18 -17.20 -15.04
CA VAL A 109 19.21 -17.00 -16.05
C VAL A 109 18.60 -16.95 -17.45
N TYR A 110 18.70 -15.78 -18.09
CA TYR A 110 18.23 -15.57 -19.45
C TYR A 110 19.40 -15.49 -20.41
N LEU A 111 19.54 -16.49 -21.27
CA LEU A 111 20.63 -16.58 -22.25
C LEU A 111 20.25 -15.80 -23.52
N LEU A 112 21.08 -14.83 -23.88
CA LEU A 112 21.00 -14.02 -25.09
C LEU A 112 22.17 -14.36 -26.04
N PRO A 113 22.11 -13.96 -27.33
CA PRO A 113 23.21 -14.24 -28.26
C PRO A 113 24.58 -13.69 -27.83
N ASN A 114 24.59 -12.59 -27.08
CA ASN A 114 25.80 -11.85 -26.70
C ASN A 114 26.04 -11.80 -25.18
N GLY A 115 25.36 -12.63 -24.38
CA GLY A 115 25.51 -12.61 -22.92
C GLY A 115 24.34 -13.26 -22.18
N SER A 116 24.27 -13.01 -20.88
CA SER A 116 23.15 -13.44 -20.03
C SER A 116 22.60 -12.26 -19.21
N LEU A 117 21.32 -12.38 -18.83
CA LEU A 117 20.69 -11.49 -17.86
C LEU A 117 20.24 -12.31 -16.63
N PRO A 118 20.27 -11.73 -15.43
CA PRO A 118 20.78 -10.40 -15.08
C PRO A 118 22.29 -10.20 -15.29
N LEU A 119 22.75 -8.94 -15.40
CA LEU A 119 24.16 -8.59 -15.66
C LEU A 119 25.07 -8.76 -14.43
N ALA A 120 24.52 -8.57 -13.23
CA ALA A 120 25.23 -8.60 -11.96
C ALA A 120 24.45 -9.47 -10.96
N GLU A 121 25.08 -10.54 -10.48
CA GLU A 121 24.53 -11.41 -9.46
C GLU A 121 25.13 -11.11 -8.09
N THR A 122 24.34 -11.28 -7.04
CA THR A 122 24.84 -11.14 -5.67
C THR A 122 25.43 -12.45 -5.18
N PRO A 123 26.44 -12.42 -4.28
CA PRO A 123 27.03 -13.64 -3.73
C PRO A 123 26.03 -14.56 -3.02
N LEU A 124 24.94 -13.98 -2.47
CA LEU A 124 23.90 -14.74 -1.77
C LEU A 124 22.94 -15.43 -2.75
N GLY A 125 22.82 -14.99 -4.01
CA GLY A 125 22.03 -15.66 -5.04
C GLY A 125 20.51 -15.67 -4.83
N VAL A 126 19.97 -14.83 -3.92
CA VAL A 126 18.53 -14.76 -3.63
C VAL A 126 17.87 -13.60 -4.38
N PHE A 127 17.11 -13.92 -5.41
CA PHE A 127 16.55 -12.90 -6.31
C PHE A 127 15.40 -12.11 -5.68
N SER A 128 14.50 -12.76 -4.94
CA SER A 128 13.41 -12.07 -4.24
C SER A 128 13.91 -10.97 -3.29
N MET A 129 15.05 -11.21 -2.62
CA MET A 129 15.72 -10.22 -1.79
C MET A 129 16.29 -9.07 -2.63
N THR A 130 16.87 -9.37 -3.79
CA THR A 130 17.35 -8.38 -4.75
C THR A 130 16.21 -7.47 -5.23
N VAL A 131 15.07 -8.05 -5.60
CA VAL A 131 13.88 -7.29 -6.01
C VAL A 131 13.40 -6.37 -4.88
N LEU A 132 13.36 -6.87 -3.64
CA LEU A 132 12.97 -6.08 -2.48
C LEU A 132 13.96 -4.93 -2.20
N SER A 133 15.27 -5.19 -2.23
CA SER A 133 16.31 -4.18 -2.07
C SER A 133 16.19 -3.08 -3.13
N ASN A 134 16.04 -3.47 -4.40
CA ASN A 134 15.81 -2.54 -5.50
C ASN A 134 14.52 -1.73 -5.29
N ALA A 135 13.44 -2.37 -4.87
CA ALA A 135 12.17 -1.71 -4.58
C ALA A 135 12.29 -0.67 -3.46
N VAL A 136 13.06 -0.95 -2.41
CA VAL A 136 13.33 0.02 -1.33
C VAL A 136 14.09 1.23 -1.89
N LEU A 137 15.15 1.02 -2.68
CA LEU A 137 15.91 2.12 -3.30
C LEU A 137 15.05 2.99 -4.22
N VAL A 138 14.23 2.37 -5.07
CA VAL A 138 13.28 3.09 -5.93
C VAL A 138 12.22 3.81 -5.09
N GLY A 139 11.71 3.16 -4.04
CA GLY A 139 10.72 3.71 -3.13
C GLY A 139 11.21 4.96 -2.42
N LEU A 140 12.50 5.03 -2.05
CA LEU A 140 13.13 6.20 -1.42
C LEU A 140 13.11 7.46 -2.30
N VAL A 141 12.99 7.32 -3.62
CA VAL A 141 12.86 8.48 -4.53
C VAL A 141 11.63 9.31 -4.15
N SER A 142 10.53 8.68 -3.76
CA SER A 142 9.27 9.37 -3.44
C SER A 142 9.33 10.35 -2.26
N PRO A 143 9.76 9.94 -1.05
CA PRO A 143 9.91 10.88 0.07
C PRO A 143 10.98 11.94 -0.19
N LEU A 144 12.02 11.63 -0.97
CA LEU A 144 13.04 12.62 -1.36
C LEU A 144 12.47 13.69 -2.30
N LEU A 145 11.68 13.30 -3.30
CA LEU A 145 10.98 14.24 -4.18
C LEU A 145 9.97 15.09 -3.41
N LEU A 146 9.25 14.49 -2.46
CA LEU A 146 8.31 15.21 -1.61
C LEU A 146 9.03 16.24 -0.72
N ALA A 147 10.15 15.85 -0.11
CA ALA A 147 10.98 16.73 0.70
C ALA A 147 11.54 17.88 -0.14
N ALA A 148 12.05 17.60 -1.34
CA ALA A 148 12.52 18.63 -2.27
C ALA A 148 11.40 19.61 -2.62
N ARG A 149 10.19 19.11 -2.94
CA ARG A 149 9.02 19.95 -3.24
C ARG A 149 8.65 20.85 -2.06
N ASN A 150 8.61 20.30 -0.85
CA ASN A 150 8.26 21.04 0.35
C ASN A 150 9.33 22.07 0.72
N LEU A 151 10.61 21.72 0.57
CA LEU A 151 11.74 22.62 0.77
C LEU A 151 11.69 23.80 -0.21
N LEU A 152 11.42 23.54 -1.50
CA LEU A 152 11.25 24.58 -2.52
C LEU A 152 10.05 25.49 -2.25
N ALA A 153 9.03 24.98 -1.55
CA ALA A 153 7.90 25.76 -1.08
C ALA A 153 8.16 26.48 0.27
N GLY A 154 9.40 26.45 0.78
CA GLY A 154 9.80 27.11 2.03
C GLY A 154 9.36 26.37 3.31
N ARG A 155 8.89 25.13 3.21
CA ARG A 155 8.35 24.35 4.34
C ARG A 155 9.42 23.42 4.89
N ILE A 156 10.16 23.89 5.89
CA ILE A 156 11.26 23.15 6.52
C ILE A 156 10.76 22.50 7.81
N SER A 157 10.50 21.19 7.75
CA SER A 157 10.09 20.38 8.89
C SER A 157 10.37 18.90 8.62
N LEU A 158 10.43 18.05 9.64
CA LEU A 158 10.55 16.59 9.42
C LEU A 158 9.36 16.00 8.65
N THR A 159 8.19 16.65 8.69
CA THR A 159 7.02 16.24 7.91
C THR A 159 7.20 16.45 6.41
N MET A 160 8.20 17.21 5.98
CA MET A 160 8.45 17.46 4.56
C MET A 160 8.71 16.18 3.75
N PHE A 161 9.20 15.11 4.39
CA PHE A 161 9.46 13.82 3.75
C PHE A 161 8.22 12.92 3.65
N VAL A 162 7.17 13.20 4.43
CA VAL A 162 6.05 12.26 4.65
C VAL A 162 4.71 12.86 4.28
N GLY A 163 4.59 14.19 4.28
CA GLY A 163 3.32 14.88 4.09
C GLY A 163 3.32 15.87 2.94
N ARG A 164 2.14 16.08 2.35
CA ARG A 164 1.82 17.24 1.51
C ARG A 164 0.66 18.00 2.15
N PRO A 165 0.67 19.34 2.16
CA PRO A 165 -0.53 20.07 2.53
C PRO A 165 -1.57 19.96 1.42
N ALA A 166 -2.83 20.01 1.84
CA ALA A 166 -4.02 20.00 1.01
C ALA A 166 -5.08 20.91 1.63
N ASP A 167 -5.87 21.55 0.78
CA ASP A 167 -7.03 22.31 1.23
C ASP A 167 -8.11 21.33 1.66
N VAL A 168 -8.78 21.62 2.77
CA VAL A 168 -9.78 20.71 3.36
C VAL A 168 -10.90 20.31 2.38
N PRO A 169 -11.43 21.19 1.50
CA PRO A 169 -12.41 20.78 0.49
C PRO A 169 -11.95 19.61 -0.39
N ASP A 170 -10.65 19.52 -0.67
CA ASP A 170 -10.09 18.48 -1.53
C ASP A 170 -9.81 17.17 -0.78
N VAL A 171 -9.84 17.16 0.55
CA VAL A 171 -9.45 16.00 1.38
C VAL A 171 -10.32 14.79 1.09
N ALA A 172 -11.63 14.98 0.94
CA ALA A 172 -12.55 13.89 0.63
C ALA A 172 -12.31 13.27 -0.75
N SER A 173 -11.64 13.99 -1.67
CA SER A 173 -11.22 13.49 -2.99
C SER A 173 -9.77 12.98 -3.03
N ALA A 174 -9.03 13.13 -1.92
CA ALA A 174 -7.63 12.75 -1.85
C ALA A 174 -7.42 11.32 -1.33
N TYR A 175 -6.26 10.75 -1.65
CA TYR A 175 -5.80 9.48 -1.11
C TYR A 175 -4.82 9.68 0.04
N GLY A 176 -4.74 8.69 0.91
CA GLY A 176 -3.83 8.63 2.06
C GLY A 176 -4.57 8.79 3.38
N SER A 177 -3.87 9.35 4.36
CA SER A 177 -4.35 9.59 5.71
C SER A 177 -4.00 10.99 6.18
N LEU A 178 -4.78 11.51 7.11
CA LEU A 178 -4.52 12.76 7.78
C LEU A 178 -3.26 12.63 8.66
N LEU A 179 -2.37 13.61 8.61
CA LEU A 179 -1.16 13.69 9.43
C LEU A 179 -1.32 14.61 10.64
N GLU A 180 -2.57 14.96 10.98
CA GLU A 180 -2.91 15.89 12.03
C GLU A 180 -4.02 15.37 12.96
N THR A 181 -3.92 15.77 14.22
CA THR A 181 -4.94 15.70 15.26
C THR A 181 -5.08 17.11 15.87
N PRO A 182 -6.09 17.36 16.73
CA PRO A 182 -6.20 18.63 17.45
C PRO A 182 -4.91 19.00 18.22
N ASP A 183 -4.21 17.99 18.73
CA ASP A 183 -2.96 18.15 19.50
C ASP A 183 -1.71 18.41 18.63
N GLY A 184 -1.80 18.27 17.31
CA GLY A 184 -0.69 18.51 16.37
C GLY A 184 -0.46 17.39 15.38
N LEU A 185 0.80 17.15 15.01
CA LEU A 185 1.14 16.18 13.97
C LEU A 185 1.10 14.74 14.49
N THR A 186 0.55 13.84 13.69
CA THR A 186 0.48 12.39 13.98
C THR A 186 0.96 11.55 12.79
N ARG A 187 1.37 10.31 13.08
CA ARG A 187 1.64 9.28 12.06
C ARG A 187 0.50 8.28 11.89
N ARG A 188 -0.52 8.37 12.74
CA ARG A 188 -1.68 7.47 12.80
C ARG A 188 -2.96 8.29 12.84
N GLY A 189 -3.14 9.19 11.88
CA GLY A 189 -4.38 9.95 11.76
C GLY A 189 -5.44 9.19 11.00
N LEU A 190 -6.56 9.86 10.75
CA LEU A 190 -7.72 9.33 10.04
C LEU A 190 -7.37 8.90 8.61
N ASP A 191 -7.69 7.65 8.27
CA ASP A 191 -7.64 7.17 6.89
C ASP A 191 -8.75 7.83 6.05
N LEU A 192 -8.42 8.29 4.84
CA LEU A 192 -9.37 9.02 4.01
C LEU A 192 -10.42 8.13 3.35
N ASP A 193 -10.15 6.84 3.12
CA ASP A 193 -11.20 5.88 2.70
C ASP A 193 -12.19 5.69 3.87
N ALA A 194 -11.70 5.58 5.11
CA ALA A 194 -12.57 5.50 6.29
C ALA A 194 -13.41 6.77 6.50
N LEU A 195 -12.84 7.95 6.25
CA LEU A 195 -13.60 9.22 6.24
C LEU A 195 -14.74 9.17 5.22
N ARG A 196 -14.47 8.71 3.99
CA ARG A 196 -15.50 8.58 2.95
C ARG A 196 -16.57 7.57 3.33
N MET A 197 -16.19 6.44 3.90
CA MET A 197 -17.15 5.45 4.42
C MET A 197 -18.07 6.07 5.47
N TYR A 198 -17.50 6.79 6.43
CA TYR A 198 -18.25 7.49 7.46
C TYR A 198 -19.21 8.53 6.88
N LEU A 199 -18.74 9.37 5.95
CA LEU A 199 -19.57 10.38 5.29
C LEU A 199 -20.74 9.76 4.51
N ARG A 200 -20.50 8.67 3.77
CA ARG A 200 -21.56 7.92 3.05
C ARG A 200 -22.56 7.28 4.01
N TRP A 201 -22.05 6.67 5.09
CA TRP A 201 -22.90 6.09 6.14
C TRP A 201 -23.78 7.15 6.81
N ARG A 202 -23.21 8.33 7.09
CA ARG A 202 -23.94 9.50 7.61
C ARG A 202 -24.84 10.18 6.57
N GLN A 203 -24.70 9.85 5.29
CA GLN A 203 -25.33 10.57 4.16
C GLN A 203 -25.00 12.08 4.17
N LEU A 204 -23.76 12.42 4.53
CA LEU A 204 -23.26 13.80 4.59
C LEU A 204 -22.07 13.98 3.65
N THR A 205 -21.86 15.21 3.22
CA THR A 205 -20.60 15.61 2.61
C THR A 205 -19.67 16.28 3.61
N LEU A 206 -18.40 16.35 3.24
CA LEU A 206 -17.42 17.10 4.02
C LEU A 206 -17.82 18.59 4.12
N ALA A 207 -18.42 19.15 3.07
CA ALA A 207 -18.96 20.50 3.09
C ALA A 207 -20.10 20.67 4.10
N ASP A 208 -20.99 19.67 4.25
CA ASP A 208 -22.08 19.72 5.23
C ASP A 208 -21.54 19.73 6.66
N VAL A 209 -20.59 18.83 6.95
CA VAL A 209 -19.91 18.75 8.24
C VAL A 209 -19.24 20.08 8.60
N ARG A 210 -18.62 20.75 7.63
CA ARG A 210 -17.98 22.06 7.83
C ARG A 210 -18.94 23.22 7.98
N ARG A 211 -20.11 23.15 7.33
CA ARG A 211 -21.12 24.21 7.38
C ARG A 211 -21.74 24.34 8.77
N ASP A 212 -21.96 23.22 9.45
CA ASP A 212 -22.51 23.19 10.81
C ASP A 212 -21.85 22.10 11.68
N PRO A 213 -20.58 22.29 12.10
CA PRO A 213 -19.85 21.28 12.87
C PRO A 213 -20.52 20.97 14.20
N GLY A 214 -21.09 21.98 14.87
CA GLY A 214 -21.73 21.82 16.18
C GLY A 214 -22.92 20.87 16.11
N ARG A 215 -23.76 21.00 15.07
CA ARG A 215 -24.87 20.07 14.82
C ARG A 215 -24.38 18.65 14.59
N TYR A 216 -23.44 18.45 13.67
CA TYR A 216 -23.03 17.10 13.24
C TYR A 216 -22.08 16.39 14.21
N ARG A 217 -21.38 17.13 15.07
CA ARG A 217 -20.62 16.60 16.21
C ARG A 217 -21.55 15.98 17.25
N SER A 218 -22.77 16.47 17.38
CA SER A 218 -23.70 15.97 18.37
C SER A 218 -24.19 14.55 18.02
N PRO A 219 -24.12 13.57 18.95
CA PRO A 219 -24.57 12.20 18.67
C PRO A 219 -26.04 12.13 18.26
N VAL A 220 -26.89 13.04 18.77
CA VAL A 220 -28.31 13.13 18.40
C VAL A 220 -28.57 13.53 16.95
N SER A 221 -27.54 13.95 16.20
CA SER A 221 -27.65 14.23 14.76
C SER A 221 -27.61 12.97 13.89
N LEU A 222 -27.43 11.78 14.46
CA LEU A 222 -27.44 10.51 13.74
C LEU A 222 -28.82 10.23 13.16
N ALA A 223 -28.88 9.94 11.85
CA ALA A 223 -30.11 9.58 11.17
C ALA A 223 -30.59 8.18 11.59
N ASN A 224 -31.91 7.93 11.49
CA ASN A 224 -32.48 6.61 11.74
C ASN A 224 -32.18 5.61 10.61
N GLU A 225 -32.09 6.12 9.38
CA GLU A 225 -31.68 5.37 8.20
C GLU A 225 -30.28 5.84 7.81
N THR A 226 -29.35 4.90 7.75
CA THR A 226 -27.96 5.15 7.39
C THR A 226 -27.71 4.76 5.94
N GLY A 227 -26.80 5.46 5.27
CA GLY A 227 -26.38 5.10 3.92
C GLY A 227 -25.49 3.86 3.90
N GLU A 228 -25.31 3.27 2.72
CA GLU A 228 -24.32 2.20 2.53
C GLU A 228 -22.90 2.80 2.62
N PRO A 229 -22.05 2.36 3.57
CA PRO A 229 -20.71 2.91 3.75
C PRO A 229 -19.79 2.69 2.54
N THR A 230 -20.06 1.69 1.71
CA THR A 230 -19.16 1.19 0.65
C THR A 230 -17.78 0.80 1.19
N ASP A 231 -16.78 0.65 0.31
CA ASP A 231 -15.38 0.41 0.67
C ASP A 231 -14.54 1.69 0.77
N GLY A 232 -15.18 2.87 0.75
CA GLY A 232 -14.50 4.17 0.83
C GLY A 232 -13.79 4.61 -0.44
N ALA A 233 -13.77 3.81 -1.52
CA ALA A 233 -13.10 4.22 -2.76
C ALA A 233 -13.78 5.45 -3.38
N LEU A 234 -13.00 6.31 -4.05
CA LEU A 234 -13.53 7.49 -4.77
C LEU A 234 -14.57 7.13 -5.83
N ALA A 235 -14.36 6.00 -6.53
CA ALA A 235 -15.28 5.52 -7.56
C ALA A 235 -16.45 4.68 -7.01
N ALA A 236 -16.45 4.35 -5.72
CA ALA A 236 -17.52 3.56 -5.10
C ALA A 236 -18.59 4.49 -4.53
N GLY A 237 -19.85 4.32 -4.92
CA GLY A 237 -20.95 5.09 -4.34
C GLY A 237 -20.93 6.59 -4.66
N PRO A 238 -21.71 7.39 -3.92
CA PRO A 238 -21.91 8.79 -4.23
C PRO A 238 -20.73 9.67 -3.75
N ASP A 239 -20.60 10.84 -4.37
CA ASP A 239 -19.58 11.84 -4.04
C ASP A 239 -19.88 12.50 -2.69
N VAL A 240 -18.85 12.63 -1.86
CA VAL A 240 -18.92 13.15 -0.48
C VAL A 240 -18.22 14.51 -0.32
N THR A 241 -17.83 15.17 -1.41
CA THR A 241 -17.06 16.44 -1.36
C THR A 241 -17.93 17.66 -1.05
N GLY A 242 -18.93 17.98 -1.89
CA GLY A 242 -19.67 19.25 -1.76
C GLY A 242 -21.05 19.37 -2.42
N GLY A 243 -21.66 18.25 -2.84
CA GLY A 243 -23.06 18.20 -3.30
C GLY A 243 -24.00 17.64 -2.22
N SER A 244 -25.31 17.82 -2.33
CA SER A 244 -26.24 17.20 -1.37
C SER A 244 -26.38 15.70 -1.65
N LEU A 245 -26.01 14.86 -0.68
CA LEU A 245 -26.37 13.44 -0.71
C LEU A 245 -27.86 13.25 -0.45
N PRO A 246 -28.51 12.20 -0.99
CA PRO A 246 -29.87 11.84 -0.61
C PRO A 246 -29.93 11.69 0.91
N GLY A 247 -30.78 12.48 1.59
CA GLY A 247 -30.93 12.47 3.05
C GLY A 247 -30.16 13.56 3.82
N SER A 248 -29.27 14.32 3.16
CA SER A 248 -28.52 15.44 3.79
C SER A 248 -29.41 16.54 4.40
N ASP A 249 -30.60 16.77 3.81
CA ASP A 249 -31.60 17.74 4.27
C ASP A 249 -32.70 17.14 5.19
N ALA A 250 -32.60 15.87 5.58
CA ALA A 250 -33.62 15.24 6.40
C ALA A 250 -33.70 15.89 7.81
N PRO A 251 -34.91 16.16 8.34
CA PRO A 251 -35.07 16.70 9.69
C PRO A 251 -34.47 15.75 10.74
N ALA A 252 -33.92 16.33 11.81
CA ALA A 252 -33.31 15.57 12.91
C ALA A 252 -34.31 14.53 13.45
N PRO A 253 -33.98 13.22 13.43
CA PRO A 253 -34.90 12.20 13.90
C PRO A 253 -35.03 12.20 15.43
N ALA A 254 -36.08 11.51 15.90
CA ALA A 254 -36.32 11.27 17.32
C ALA A 254 -35.15 10.50 17.96
N VAL A 255 -34.75 10.96 19.13
CA VAL A 255 -33.62 10.52 19.95
C VAL A 255 -33.63 9.00 20.16
N ARG A 256 -32.63 8.29 19.64
CA ARG A 256 -32.27 6.94 20.11
C ARG A 256 -31.62 7.02 21.50
N PRO A 257 -31.51 5.93 22.27
CA PRO A 257 -30.54 5.86 23.35
C PRO A 257 -29.16 5.84 22.69
N ILE A 258 -28.60 7.02 22.47
CA ILE A 258 -27.29 7.24 21.89
C ILE A 258 -26.36 7.52 23.06
N ASP A 259 -25.18 6.93 23.05
CA ASP A 259 -24.17 7.26 24.04
C ASP A 259 -23.86 8.75 23.92
N ALA A 260 -24.15 9.52 24.98
CA ALA A 260 -23.91 10.95 25.01
C ALA A 260 -22.41 11.27 24.85
N ASP A 261 -21.55 10.27 25.12
CA ASP A 261 -20.10 10.36 25.04
C ASP A 261 -19.52 9.89 23.68
N ASP A 262 -20.33 9.75 22.62
CA ASP A 262 -19.85 9.44 21.26
C ASP A 262 -19.95 10.64 20.29
N PRO A 263 -19.12 11.70 20.45
CA PRO A 263 -19.11 12.81 19.50
C PRO A 263 -18.82 12.29 18.10
N TRP A 264 -19.46 12.91 17.12
CA TRP A 264 -19.51 12.49 15.71
C TRP A 264 -20.19 11.13 15.46
N GLY A 265 -20.64 10.39 16.48
CA GLY A 265 -21.17 9.04 16.27
C GLY A 265 -20.11 8.08 15.71
N ALA A 266 -18.84 8.29 16.07
CA ALA A 266 -17.71 7.55 15.52
C ALA A 266 -17.70 6.08 15.99
N ALA A 267 -18.05 5.83 17.25
CA ALA A 267 -18.19 4.47 17.76
C ALA A 267 -19.43 3.78 17.16
N ALA A 268 -20.53 4.52 17.02
CA ALA A 268 -21.73 4.02 16.35
C ALA A 268 -21.47 3.61 14.89
N PHE A 269 -20.71 4.41 14.14
CA PHE A 269 -20.29 4.06 12.78
C PHE A 269 -19.48 2.76 12.74
N LEU A 270 -18.43 2.67 13.55
CA LEU A 270 -17.53 1.50 13.54
C LEU A 270 -18.22 0.22 14.04
N ALA A 271 -19.21 0.34 14.92
CA ALA A 271 -20.04 -0.78 15.35
C ALA A 271 -21.08 -1.23 14.30
N ALA A 272 -21.47 -0.33 13.38
CA ALA A 272 -22.49 -0.59 12.37
C ALA A 272 -21.96 -1.22 11.09
N ILE A 273 -20.63 -1.22 10.87
CA ILE A 273 -20.01 -1.76 9.66
C ILE A 273 -19.43 -3.16 9.92
N ASP A 274 -19.52 -4.04 8.92
CA ASP A 274 -18.95 -5.40 8.99
C ASP A 274 -17.41 -5.43 8.79
N SER A 275 -16.78 -4.27 8.59
CA SER A 275 -15.34 -4.13 8.30
C SER A 275 -14.66 -3.23 9.32
N SER A 276 -13.32 -3.27 9.39
CA SER A 276 -12.56 -2.48 10.37
C SER A 276 -12.29 -1.02 9.96
N ALA A 277 -12.93 -0.50 8.90
CA ALA A 277 -12.65 0.83 8.31
C ALA A 277 -11.15 1.12 8.21
N TYR A 278 -10.39 0.18 7.61
CA TYR A 278 -8.94 0.29 7.44
C TYR A 278 -8.15 0.40 8.76
N GLY A 279 -8.70 -0.12 9.86
CA GLY A 279 -8.09 -0.07 11.19
C GLY A 279 -8.29 1.27 11.92
N THR A 280 -9.15 2.14 11.40
CA THR A 280 -9.49 3.44 12.02
C THR A 280 -10.24 3.22 13.34
N THR A 281 -9.74 3.81 14.42
CA THR A 281 -10.40 3.78 15.74
C THR A 281 -11.41 4.94 15.88
N PRO A 282 -12.36 4.86 16.83
CA PRO A 282 -13.29 5.96 17.09
C PRO A 282 -12.56 7.28 17.41
N GLU A 283 -11.45 7.21 18.14
CA GLU A 283 -10.64 8.37 18.52
C GLU A 283 -9.98 9.01 17.30
N GLN A 284 -9.44 8.20 16.39
CA GLN A 284 -8.83 8.71 15.16
C GLN A 284 -9.86 9.40 14.27
N LEU A 285 -11.07 8.82 14.15
CA LEU A 285 -12.16 9.41 13.39
C LEU A 285 -12.63 10.74 13.99
N ARG A 286 -12.87 10.78 15.30
CA ARG A 286 -13.25 12.02 16.02
C ARG A 286 -12.19 13.11 15.87
N ALA A 287 -10.93 12.78 16.14
CA ALA A 287 -9.82 13.73 16.02
C ALA A 287 -9.65 14.24 14.59
N GLY A 288 -9.82 13.37 13.60
CA GLY A 288 -9.77 13.75 12.19
C GLY A 288 -10.91 14.70 11.81
N LEU A 289 -12.15 14.41 12.22
CA LEU A 289 -13.31 15.27 11.97
C LEU A 289 -13.17 16.63 12.67
N ASP A 290 -12.62 16.67 13.89
CA ASP A 290 -12.33 17.93 14.60
C ASP A 290 -11.37 18.81 13.80
N VAL A 291 -10.27 18.24 13.32
CA VAL A 291 -9.30 18.96 12.49
C VAL A 291 -9.94 19.45 11.18
N LEU A 292 -10.72 18.60 10.51
CA LEU A 292 -11.34 18.93 9.22
C LEU A 292 -12.49 19.94 9.35
N ALA A 293 -13.13 20.03 10.51
CA ALA A 293 -14.17 21.02 10.78
C ALA A 293 -13.59 22.42 11.00
N GLU A 294 -12.42 22.52 11.63
CA GLU A 294 -11.85 23.81 12.08
C GLU A 294 -10.78 24.38 11.15
N ARG A 295 -10.02 23.55 10.44
CA ARG A 295 -8.89 24.00 9.63
C ARG A 295 -9.28 24.21 8.17
N GLU A 296 -8.60 25.15 7.51
CA GLU A 296 -8.71 25.34 6.06
C GLU A 296 -7.72 24.48 5.28
N THR A 297 -6.55 24.22 5.87
CA THR A 297 -5.47 23.45 5.25
C THR A 297 -4.96 22.39 6.21
N VAL A 298 -4.71 21.19 5.71
CA VAL A 298 -4.24 20.04 6.50
C VAL A 298 -3.13 19.29 5.77
N TRP A 299 -2.31 18.55 6.51
CA TRP A 299 -1.26 17.67 5.99
C TRP A 299 -1.80 16.26 5.77
N LEU A 300 -1.54 15.72 4.57
CA LEU A 300 -1.92 14.37 4.16
C LEU A 300 -0.68 13.54 3.82
N THR A 301 -0.69 12.25 4.12
CA THR A 301 0.27 11.32 3.51
C THR A 301 -0.01 11.19 2.01
N PRO A 302 1.00 11.29 1.13
CA PRO A 302 0.85 10.83 -0.24
C PRO A 302 0.80 9.31 -0.18
N GLY A 303 -0.40 8.73 -0.33
CA GLY A 303 -0.60 7.28 -0.27
C GLY A 303 0.02 6.53 -1.45
N LEU A 304 1.32 6.67 -1.70
CA LEU A 304 2.04 6.05 -2.81
C LEU A 304 2.12 4.53 -2.62
N PRO A 305 1.87 3.74 -3.67
CA PRO A 305 1.79 2.31 -3.53
C PRO A 305 3.17 1.67 -3.61
N PHE A 306 3.45 0.67 -2.78
CA PHE A 306 4.74 -0.01 -2.81
C PHE A 306 4.87 -0.99 -3.99
N ILE A 307 3.77 -1.41 -4.60
CA ILE A 307 3.74 -2.20 -5.84
C ILE A 307 4.51 -1.53 -6.99
N VAL A 308 4.45 -0.19 -7.11
CA VAL A 308 5.15 0.52 -8.19
C VAL A 308 6.67 0.38 -8.06
N PRO A 309 7.30 0.73 -6.92
CA PRO A 309 8.71 0.42 -6.68
C PRO A 309 9.05 -1.05 -6.83
N MET A 310 8.18 -1.98 -6.41
CA MET A 310 8.42 -3.42 -6.59
C MET A 310 8.45 -3.85 -8.05
N ALA A 311 7.53 -3.36 -8.88
CA ALA A 311 7.51 -3.67 -10.30
C ALA A 311 8.76 -3.10 -11.01
N VAL A 312 9.17 -1.87 -10.68
CA VAL A 312 10.42 -1.29 -11.19
C VAL A 312 11.62 -2.10 -10.69
N GLY A 313 11.65 -2.44 -9.40
CA GLY A 313 12.71 -3.24 -8.79
C GLY A 313 12.84 -4.64 -9.40
N LEU A 314 11.72 -5.26 -9.79
CA LEU A 314 11.69 -6.53 -10.52
C LEU A 314 12.32 -6.39 -11.90
N VAL A 315 11.89 -5.38 -12.67
CA VAL A 315 12.45 -5.14 -14.02
C VAL A 315 13.95 -4.85 -13.94
N VAL A 316 14.37 -4.00 -13.01
CA VAL A 316 15.80 -3.72 -12.80
C VAL A 316 16.55 -4.96 -12.33
N GLY A 317 15.96 -5.75 -11.43
CA GLY A 317 16.54 -7.02 -10.99
C GLY A 317 16.77 -7.98 -12.15
N LEU A 318 15.81 -8.11 -13.07
CA LEU A 318 15.91 -9.03 -14.20
C LEU A 318 16.91 -8.55 -15.27
N LEU A 319 17.05 -7.23 -15.46
CA LEU A 319 17.93 -6.66 -16.48
C LEU A 319 19.35 -6.45 -15.98
N TYR A 320 19.49 -5.87 -14.79
CA TYR A 320 20.77 -5.48 -14.24
C TYR A 320 21.18 -6.40 -13.08
N GLY A 321 20.28 -6.62 -12.13
CA GLY A 321 20.59 -7.34 -10.89
C GLY A 321 20.40 -6.45 -9.66
N ASP A 322 21.28 -6.59 -8.68
CA ASP A 322 21.15 -5.86 -7.41
C ASP A 322 21.81 -4.47 -7.47
N LEU A 323 20.97 -3.43 -7.42
CA LEU A 323 21.41 -2.04 -7.41
C LEU A 323 22.14 -1.68 -6.12
N LEU A 324 21.72 -2.21 -4.97
CA LEU A 324 22.35 -1.90 -3.70
C LEU A 324 23.78 -2.46 -3.70
N TYR A 325 23.94 -3.69 -4.15
CA TYR A 325 25.26 -4.30 -4.33
C TYR A 325 26.15 -3.47 -5.25
N ALA A 326 25.63 -3.04 -6.41
CA ALA A 326 26.37 -2.20 -7.34
C ALA A 326 26.78 -0.84 -6.74
N LEU A 327 25.88 -0.20 -5.99
CA LEU A 327 26.19 1.05 -5.28
C LEU A 327 27.27 0.84 -4.22
N LEU A 328 27.19 -0.24 -3.45
CA LEU A 328 28.19 -0.59 -2.46
C LEU A 328 29.54 -0.89 -3.11
N ALA A 329 29.57 -1.60 -4.23
CA ALA A 329 30.78 -1.88 -4.99
C ALA A 329 31.41 -0.58 -5.53
N LEU A 330 30.59 0.36 -6.03
CA LEU A 330 31.05 1.66 -6.51
C LEU A 330 31.78 2.48 -5.43
N VAL A 331 31.34 2.37 -4.17
CA VAL A 331 31.97 3.07 -3.03
C VAL A 331 33.02 2.21 -2.30
N GLY A 332 33.36 1.03 -2.82
CA GLY A 332 34.38 0.14 -2.26
C GLY A 332 33.95 -0.61 -0.99
N LEU A 333 32.64 -0.70 -0.73
CA LEU A 333 32.06 -1.43 0.41
C LEU A 333 31.63 -2.87 0.06
N ALA A 334 31.60 -3.22 -1.23
CA ALA A 334 31.39 -4.57 -1.73
C ALA A 334 32.48 -4.91 -2.76
N PRO A 335 32.85 -6.21 -2.89
CA PRO A 335 33.88 -6.65 -3.83
C PRO A 335 33.46 -6.54 -5.29
#